data_AF-A0A0G7ZLB2-F1
#
_entry.id   AF-A0A0G7ZLB2-F1
#
_cell.length_a   1.000
_cell.length_b   1.000
_cell.length_c   1.000
_cell.angle_alpha   90.00
_cell.angle_beta   90.00
_cell.angle_gamma   90.00
#
_symmetry.space_group_name_H-M   'P 1'
#
loop_
_entity.id
_entity.type
_entity.pdbx_description
1 polymer ?
#
loop_
_entity_poly.entity_id
_entity_poly.type
_entity_poly.pdbx_seq_one_letter_code
_entity_poly.pdbx_strand_id
1 'polypeptide(L)'
;MKGILGRKSGMTTVFSEEGKAIPVTVVEVKPNVVLQVKKLIKDGYKSLKLGIEDKKINKSIKAMIGEAKKANTNPKYFIHEIRDMDGFELGDLIKGDIFKNGSLVDVTGISKGKGFQGSIKRHNQSRGPMTHGSKSHRVTGSSGDIRSTVKKSKKMPGHMGHQKTTMQNLEIVAFDANLNVLLIKGSIPGPNKSFVIVKESIKKGQKNNNPVKLVDVKEVQIKNHLFEEGKKVNAKLTSVMSIDDMKMEIEQATIKHQNDLKEHKKLLAQADKLKINKAKSLKMSNQELKVEIEKIEALIKSREEKDQLKKTEEQK
;
A
#
# COMPACT_ATOMS: atom_id res chain seq x y z
N MET A 1 -30.64 7.97 9.26
CA MET A 1 -29.44 8.38 8.49
C MET A 1 -28.22 8.25 9.37
N LYS A 2 -27.16 7.62 8.89
CA LYS A 2 -25.89 7.54 9.63
C LYS A 2 -25.00 8.74 9.32
N GLY A 3 -24.23 9.19 10.30
CA GLY A 3 -23.29 10.29 10.09
C GLY A 3 -22.24 10.38 11.18
N ILE A 4 -21.10 10.94 10.83
CA ILE A 4 -19.96 11.09 11.73
C ILE A 4 -19.15 12.35 11.37
N LEU A 5 -18.54 12.95 12.38
CA LEU A 5 -17.58 14.04 12.23
C LEU A 5 -16.17 13.45 12.13
N GLY A 6 -15.30 14.10 11.37
CA GLY A 6 -13.91 13.70 11.24
C GLY A 6 -12.99 14.84 10.84
N ARG A 7 -11.69 14.56 10.82
CA ARG A 7 -10.64 15.49 10.38
C ARG A 7 -9.90 14.89 9.18
N LYS A 8 -9.85 15.62 8.07
CA LYS A 8 -9.09 15.21 6.89
C LYS A 8 -7.60 15.21 7.24
N SER A 9 -6.96 14.04 7.33
CA SER A 9 -5.54 13.93 7.64
C SER A 9 -4.69 14.18 6.40
N GLY A 10 -5.01 13.50 5.30
CA GLY A 10 -4.28 13.59 4.04
C GLY A 10 -4.86 12.68 2.96
N MET A 11 -4.12 12.48 1.88
CA MET A 11 -4.46 11.56 0.80
C MET A 11 -3.33 10.56 0.62
N THR A 12 -3.68 9.32 0.33
CA THR A 12 -2.75 8.23 0.04
C THR A 12 -3.35 7.31 -1.02
N THR A 13 -2.63 6.29 -1.41
CA THR A 13 -3.08 5.25 -2.33
C THR A 13 -3.02 3.91 -1.61
N VAL A 14 -4.07 3.11 -1.74
CA VAL A 14 -4.12 1.72 -1.25
C VAL A 14 -4.29 0.76 -2.42
N PHE A 15 -3.81 -0.45 -2.26
CA PHE A 15 -3.86 -1.46 -3.32
C PHE A 15 -4.90 -2.53 -2.98
N SER A 16 -5.74 -2.87 -3.96
CA SER A 16 -6.63 -4.02 -3.85
C SER A 16 -5.88 -5.33 -4.12
N GLU A 17 -6.42 -6.45 -3.66
CA GLU A 17 -5.88 -7.79 -4.00
C GLU A 17 -5.76 -8.02 -5.51
N GLU A 18 -6.64 -7.43 -6.33
CA GLU A 18 -6.58 -7.46 -7.80
C GLU A 18 -5.43 -6.62 -8.41
N GLY A 19 -4.57 -6.00 -7.60
CA GLY A 19 -3.47 -5.15 -8.07
C GLY A 19 -3.88 -3.74 -8.51
N LYS A 20 -5.12 -3.31 -8.26
CA LYS A 20 -5.58 -1.95 -8.60
C LYS A 20 -5.15 -0.93 -7.54
N ALA A 21 -4.55 0.17 -8.01
CA ALA A 21 -4.24 1.33 -7.17
C ALA A 21 -5.47 2.22 -6.97
N ILE A 22 -5.92 2.37 -5.72
CA ILE A 22 -7.11 3.14 -5.37
C ILE A 22 -6.70 4.40 -4.59
N PRO A 23 -6.91 5.60 -5.14
CA PRO A 23 -6.64 6.83 -4.40
C PRO A 23 -7.68 7.02 -3.30
N VAL A 24 -7.23 7.22 -2.07
CA VAL A 24 -8.08 7.40 -0.89
C VAL A 24 -7.70 8.65 -0.12
N THR A 25 -8.71 9.35 0.40
CA THR A 25 -8.53 10.36 1.44
C THR A 25 -8.68 9.71 2.81
N VAL A 26 -7.71 9.99 3.68
CA VAL A 26 -7.66 9.52 5.05
C VAL A 26 -8.37 10.53 5.95
N VAL A 27 -9.47 10.10 6.57
CA VAL A 27 -10.24 10.91 7.51
C VAL A 27 -10.09 10.32 8.90
N GLU A 28 -9.47 11.06 9.82
CA GLU A 28 -9.38 10.70 11.23
C GLU A 28 -10.74 10.91 11.90
N VAL A 29 -11.29 9.83 12.43
CA VAL A 29 -12.62 9.77 13.06
C VAL A 29 -12.44 9.30 14.49
N LYS A 30 -11.95 10.20 15.35
CA LYS A 30 -11.93 9.97 16.79
C LYS A 30 -13.36 9.68 17.29
N PRO A 31 -13.52 8.97 18.42
CA PRO A 31 -14.84 8.72 19.00
C PRO A 31 -15.62 10.03 19.18
N ASN A 32 -16.76 10.14 18.51
CA ASN A 32 -17.62 11.32 18.56
C ASN A 32 -18.58 11.21 19.73
N VAL A 33 -18.68 12.27 20.52
CA VAL A 33 -19.56 12.29 21.69
C VAL A 33 -20.90 12.90 21.30
N VAL A 34 -21.99 12.27 21.73
CA VAL A 34 -23.34 12.83 21.63
C VAL A 34 -23.53 13.94 22.67
N LEU A 35 -23.58 15.19 22.22
CA LEU A 35 -23.75 16.36 23.10
C LEU A 35 -25.21 16.66 23.40
N GLN A 36 -26.09 16.46 22.42
CA GLN A 36 -27.52 16.75 22.55
C GLN A 36 -28.33 15.86 21.61
N VAL A 37 -29.42 15.29 22.13
CA VAL A 37 -30.44 14.58 21.35
C VAL A 37 -31.64 15.51 21.19
N LYS A 38 -31.99 15.86 19.94
CA LYS A 38 -33.16 16.71 19.63
C LYS A 38 -34.34 15.86 19.19
N LYS A 39 -35.52 16.19 19.72
CA LYS A 39 -36.77 15.46 19.49
C LYS A 39 -37.79 16.35 18.79
N LEU A 40 -38.64 15.75 17.96
CA LEU A 40 -39.66 16.47 17.19
C LEU A 40 -40.57 17.35 18.07
N ILE A 41 -41.04 16.81 19.20
CA ILE A 41 -41.98 17.48 20.10
C ILE A 41 -41.41 18.78 20.69
N LYS A 42 -40.12 18.79 21.05
CA LYS A 42 -39.48 19.92 21.74
C LYS A 42 -38.79 20.89 20.79
N ASP A 43 -38.13 20.35 19.76
CA ASP A 43 -37.21 21.10 18.90
C ASP A 43 -37.74 21.30 17.47
N GLY A 44 -38.87 20.68 17.11
CA GLY A 44 -39.49 20.78 15.77
C GLY A 44 -38.84 19.92 14.68
N TYR A 45 -37.75 19.20 14.99
CA TYR A 45 -37.11 18.22 14.11
C TYR A 45 -36.29 17.21 14.91
N LYS A 46 -35.95 16.10 14.25
CA LYS A 46 -35.12 15.04 14.83
C LYS A 46 -33.67 15.18 14.38
N SER A 47 -32.75 15.28 15.33
CA SER A 47 -31.33 15.33 15.02
C SER A 47 -30.49 15.00 16.22
N LEU A 48 -29.25 14.62 15.95
CA LEU A 48 -28.25 14.36 16.96
C LEU A 48 -27.08 15.34 16.78
N LYS A 49 -26.73 16.03 17.86
CA LYS A 49 -25.61 16.97 17.89
C LYS A 49 -24.35 16.24 18.36
N LEU A 50 -23.39 16.11 17.45
CA LEU A 50 -22.12 15.43 17.69
C LEU A 50 -21.01 16.43 17.94
N GLY A 51 -20.03 16.04 18.75
CA GLY A 51 -18.80 16.79 18.96
C GLY A 51 -17.55 15.92 18.83
N ILE A 52 -16.52 16.48 18.17
CA ILE A 52 -15.20 15.86 18.00
C ILE A 52 -14.09 16.84 18.41
N GLU A 53 -12.96 16.26 18.85
CA GLU A 53 -11.73 16.93 19.29
C GLU A 53 -11.91 17.78 20.57
N ASP A 54 -11.19 17.43 21.63
CA ASP A 54 -11.30 18.11 22.91
C ASP A 54 -10.69 19.52 22.88
N LYS A 55 -11.45 20.48 23.38
CA LYS A 55 -11.07 21.87 23.57
C LYS A 55 -10.85 22.13 25.05
N LYS A 56 -9.73 22.78 25.38
CA LYS A 56 -9.40 23.17 26.76
C LYS A 56 -10.53 24.04 27.34
N ILE A 57 -10.92 23.77 28.60
CA ILE A 57 -11.99 24.48 29.30
C ILE A 57 -11.73 25.99 29.32
N ASN A 58 -10.49 26.40 29.63
CA ASN A 58 -10.10 27.81 29.70
C ASN A 58 -10.17 28.56 28.35
N LYS A 59 -10.22 27.83 27.22
CA LYS A 59 -10.39 28.42 25.87
C LYS A 59 -11.84 28.31 25.37
N SER A 60 -12.75 27.86 26.22
CA SER A 60 -14.14 27.58 25.87
C SER A 60 -15.10 28.59 26.51
N ILE A 61 -16.18 28.90 25.79
CA ILE A 61 -17.20 29.83 26.27
C ILE A 61 -18.12 29.08 27.24
N LYS A 62 -18.67 29.79 28.25
CA LYS A 62 -19.56 29.23 29.29
C LYS A 62 -20.68 28.34 28.72
N ALA A 63 -21.29 28.73 27.60
CA ALA A 63 -22.34 27.95 26.94
C ALA A 63 -21.85 26.56 26.45
N MET A 64 -20.69 26.49 25.81
CA MET A 64 -20.11 25.21 25.36
C MET A 64 -19.74 24.33 26.55
N ILE A 65 -19.27 24.93 27.65
CA ILE A 65 -18.96 24.20 28.89
C ILE A 65 -20.25 23.64 29.51
N GLY A 66 -21.31 24.44 29.58
CA GLY A 66 -22.60 23.99 30.12
C GLY A 66 -23.20 22.86 29.29
N GLU A 67 -23.08 22.91 27.96
CA GLU A 67 -23.51 21.83 27.08
C GLU A 67 -22.68 20.55 27.29
N ALA A 68 -21.35 20.66 27.29
CA ALA A 68 -20.47 19.51 27.47
C ALA A 68 -20.63 18.86 28.85
N LYS A 69 -20.89 19.65 29.90
CA LYS A 69 -21.20 19.16 31.26
C LYS A 69 -22.45 18.29 31.30
N LYS A 70 -23.50 18.62 30.52
CA LYS A 70 -24.71 17.79 30.46
C LYS A 70 -24.38 16.40 29.94
N ALA A 71 -23.52 16.32 28.93
CA ALA A 71 -23.04 15.08 28.32
C ALA A 71 -21.82 14.47 29.02
N ASN A 72 -21.48 14.92 30.24
CA ASN A 72 -20.33 14.44 31.01
C ASN A 72 -19.01 14.39 30.22
N THR A 73 -18.76 15.38 29.36
CA THR A 73 -17.59 15.41 28.49
C THR A 73 -16.89 16.78 28.49
N ASN A 74 -15.70 16.83 27.89
CA ASN A 74 -14.99 18.07 27.64
C ASN A 74 -15.65 18.87 26.51
N PRO A 75 -15.56 20.21 26.52
CA PRO A 75 -15.95 21.03 25.38
C PRO A 75 -15.25 20.55 24.10
N LYS A 76 -15.93 20.57 22.96
CA LYS A 76 -15.40 20.06 21.68
C LYS A 76 -15.08 21.21 20.72
N TYR A 77 -14.09 21.04 19.83
CA TYR A 77 -13.73 22.05 18.82
C TYR A 77 -14.73 22.10 17.67
N PHE A 78 -15.14 20.92 17.19
CA PHE A 78 -16.01 20.81 16.04
C PHE A 78 -17.30 20.12 16.44
N ILE A 79 -18.40 20.86 16.36
CA ILE A 79 -19.72 20.45 16.80
C ILE A 79 -20.68 20.67 15.66
N HIS A 80 -21.41 19.63 15.25
CA HIS A 80 -22.37 19.70 14.15
C HIS A 80 -23.55 18.77 14.39
N GLU A 81 -24.69 19.13 13.82
CA GLU A 81 -25.92 18.35 13.88
C GLU A 81 -26.06 17.43 12.67
N ILE A 82 -26.52 16.21 12.93
CA ILE A 82 -26.86 15.23 11.92
C ILE A 82 -28.35 14.94 12.06
N ARG A 83 -29.11 15.25 11.00
CA ARG A 83 -30.56 15.05 10.98
C ARG A 83 -30.90 13.58 10.83
N ASP A 84 -32.04 13.19 11.41
CA ASP A 84 -32.64 11.86 11.29
C ASP A 84 -31.69 10.72 11.72
N MET A 85 -30.85 10.98 12.72
CA MET A 85 -29.95 10.01 13.33
C MET A 85 -30.47 9.67 14.74
N ASP A 86 -30.70 8.37 14.98
CA ASP A 86 -31.47 7.86 16.11
C ASP A 86 -30.77 6.68 16.77
N GLY A 87 -31.26 6.27 17.94
CA GLY A 87 -30.78 5.08 18.66
C GLY A 87 -29.54 5.33 19.52
N PHE A 88 -29.28 6.59 19.87
CA PHE A 88 -28.18 6.99 20.74
C PHE A 88 -28.69 7.89 21.85
N GLU A 89 -28.07 7.74 23.01
CA GLU A 89 -28.33 8.52 24.20
C GLU A 89 -27.28 9.63 24.37
N LEU A 90 -27.56 10.52 25.31
CA LEU A 90 -26.71 11.64 25.60
C LEU A 90 -25.42 11.17 26.30
N GLY A 91 -24.26 11.52 25.76
CA GLY A 91 -22.95 11.06 26.24
C GLY A 91 -22.38 9.85 25.49
N ASP A 92 -23.16 9.21 24.60
CA ASP A 92 -22.68 8.05 23.84
C ASP A 92 -21.48 8.36 22.95
N LEU A 93 -20.64 7.33 22.76
CA LEU A 93 -19.46 7.37 21.89
C LEU A 93 -19.73 6.66 20.56
N ILE A 94 -19.69 7.43 19.47
CA ILE A 94 -19.89 6.92 18.11
C ILE A 94 -18.54 6.82 17.40
N LYS A 95 -18.17 5.60 17.00
CA LYS A 95 -16.95 5.29 16.24
C LYS A 95 -17.23 5.18 14.74
N GLY A 96 -16.17 5.16 13.93
CA GLY A 96 -16.22 5.03 12.46
C GLY A 96 -16.88 3.75 11.93
N ASP A 97 -16.96 2.71 12.76
CA ASP A 97 -17.57 1.40 12.45
C ASP A 97 -19.09 1.46 12.16
N ILE A 98 -19.72 2.62 12.37
CA ILE A 98 -21.11 2.84 11.97
C ILE A 98 -21.31 2.64 10.45
N PHE A 99 -20.26 2.84 9.65
CA PHE A 99 -20.26 2.62 8.21
C PHE A 99 -19.66 1.27 7.85
N LYS A 100 -20.38 0.50 7.02
CA LYS A 100 -19.86 -0.74 6.46
C LYS A 100 -18.92 -0.44 5.28
N ASN A 101 -17.89 -1.26 5.09
CA ASN A 101 -17.02 -1.18 3.92
C ASN A 101 -17.85 -1.36 2.63
N GLY A 102 -17.55 -0.58 1.59
CA GLY A 102 -18.33 -0.50 0.34
C GLY A 102 -19.55 0.43 0.40
N SER A 103 -19.91 0.98 1.57
CA SER A 103 -21.02 1.92 1.67
C SER A 103 -20.71 3.28 1.02
N LEU A 104 -21.77 3.90 0.47
CA LEU A 104 -21.69 5.22 -0.15
C LEU A 104 -21.99 6.33 0.87
N VAL A 105 -21.15 7.35 0.84
CA VAL A 105 -21.21 8.51 1.73
C VAL A 105 -21.10 9.84 0.99
N ASP A 106 -21.74 10.85 1.56
CA ASP A 106 -21.61 12.24 1.17
C ASP A 106 -20.71 12.96 2.20
N VAL A 107 -19.62 13.55 1.72
CA VAL A 107 -18.67 14.28 2.58
C VAL A 107 -18.82 15.78 2.38
N THR A 108 -19.13 16.46 3.47
CA THR A 108 -19.28 17.91 3.52
C THR A 108 -18.09 18.55 4.23
N GLY A 109 -17.55 19.62 3.67
CA GLY A 109 -16.45 20.37 4.28
C GLY A 109 -16.37 21.80 3.75
N ILE A 110 -15.48 22.59 4.34
CA ILE A 110 -15.15 23.93 3.85
C ILE A 110 -14.06 23.78 2.78
N SER A 111 -14.36 24.19 1.54
CA SER A 111 -13.42 24.11 0.42
C SER A 111 -12.16 24.96 0.67
N LYS A 112 -11.04 24.56 0.06
CA LYS A 112 -9.78 25.29 0.15
C LYS A 112 -9.96 26.72 -0.39
N GLY A 113 -9.66 27.72 0.44
CA GLY A 113 -9.68 29.13 0.07
C GLY A 113 -8.64 29.43 -1.01
N LYS A 114 -9.01 30.23 -2.00
CA LYS A 114 -8.12 30.70 -3.06
C LYS A 114 -7.99 32.23 -3.09
N GLY A 115 -8.64 32.96 -2.18
CA GLY A 115 -8.62 34.43 -2.16
C GLY A 115 -9.42 35.05 -3.32
N PHE A 116 -9.11 36.30 -3.67
CA PHE A 116 -9.73 36.97 -4.82
C PHE A 116 -9.22 36.38 -6.13
N GLN A 117 -10.13 35.97 -7.01
CA GLN A 117 -9.81 35.33 -8.29
C GLN A 117 -10.46 36.07 -9.46
N GLY A 118 -9.72 36.14 -10.57
CA GLY A 118 -10.23 36.66 -11.84
C GLY A 118 -11.34 35.77 -12.42
N SER A 119 -12.06 36.30 -13.40
CA SER A 119 -13.23 35.63 -13.99
C SER A 119 -12.89 34.30 -14.68
N ILE A 120 -11.71 34.21 -15.31
CA ILE A 120 -11.21 32.98 -15.94
C ILE A 120 -11.08 31.85 -14.91
N LYS A 121 -10.36 32.06 -13.80
CA LYS A 121 -10.13 30.99 -12.82
C LYS A 121 -11.35 30.70 -11.95
N ARG A 122 -12.18 31.70 -11.68
CA ARG A 122 -13.39 31.55 -10.84
C ARG A 122 -14.55 30.91 -11.59
N HIS A 123 -14.74 31.26 -12.87
CA HIS A 123 -15.92 30.93 -13.65
C HIS A 123 -15.63 30.20 -14.97
N ASN A 124 -14.39 29.82 -15.22
CA ASN A 124 -13.93 29.16 -16.45
C ASN A 124 -14.30 29.94 -17.73
N GLN A 125 -14.28 31.27 -17.67
CA GLN A 125 -14.45 32.11 -18.87
C GLN A 125 -13.23 32.01 -19.79
N SER A 126 -13.43 32.18 -21.09
CA SER A 126 -12.34 32.25 -22.07
C SER A 126 -11.48 33.50 -21.88
N ARG A 127 -10.20 33.41 -22.25
CA ARG A 127 -9.32 34.57 -22.40
C ARG A 127 -9.54 35.26 -23.75
N GLY A 128 -9.16 36.53 -23.85
CA GLY A 128 -9.08 37.24 -25.13
C GLY A 128 -7.86 36.82 -25.97
N PRO A 129 -7.78 37.26 -27.24
CA PRO A 129 -6.64 37.00 -28.12
C PRO A 129 -5.36 37.63 -27.57
N MET A 130 -4.23 36.94 -27.75
CA MET A 130 -2.90 37.38 -27.26
C MET A 130 -2.10 38.15 -28.31
N THR A 131 -2.47 38.06 -29.59
CA THR A 131 -1.78 38.67 -30.73
C THR A 131 -2.62 39.80 -31.35
N HIS A 132 -2.15 40.37 -32.47
CA HIS A 132 -2.84 41.40 -33.27
C HIS A 132 -3.26 42.66 -32.47
N GLY A 133 -2.37 43.18 -31.61
CA GLY A 133 -2.57 44.46 -30.93
C GLY A 133 -3.64 44.45 -29.82
N SER A 134 -4.15 43.28 -29.43
CA SER A 134 -5.11 43.15 -28.32
C SER A 134 -4.51 43.61 -27.00
N LYS A 135 -5.22 44.46 -26.26
CA LYS A 135 -4.87 44.88 -24.88
C LYS A 135 -5.69 44.13 -23.81
N SER A 136 -6.69 43.36 -24.23
CA SER A 136 -7.71 42.77 -23.36
C SER A 136 -7.57 41.26 -23.27
N HIS A 137 -6.46 40.79 -22.69
CA HIS A 137 -6.15 39.36 -22.64
C HIS A 137 -6.94 38.59 -21.57
N ARG A 138 -7.10 39.17 -20.38
CA ARG A 138 -7.65 38.45 -19.20
C ARG A 138 -8.78 39.22 -18.51
N VAL A 139 -9.45 40.08 -19.26
CA VAL A 139 -10.59 40.88 -18.78
C VAL A 139 -11.88 40.07 -18.79
N THR A 140 -12.89 40.52 -18.04
CA THR A 140 -14.20 39.85 -17.89
C THR A 140 -15.07 39.93 -19.16
N GLY A 141 -14.76 40.82 -20.09
CA GLY A 141 -15.59 41.09 -21.27
C GLY A 141 -16.83 41.93 -20.95
N SER A 142 -17.84 41.88 -21.82
CA SER A 142 -19.05 42.69 -21.65
C SER A 142 -19.88 42.28 -20.42
N SER A 143 -20.34 43.30 -19.69
CA SER A 143 -21.15 43.16 -18.48
C SER A 143 -22.66 43.24 -18.72
N GLY A 144 -23.10 43.63 -19.93
CA GLY A 144 -24.51 43.78 -20.27
C GLY A 144 -24.73 44.56 -21.57
N ASP A 145 -26.00 44.75 -21.92
CA ASP A 145 -26.44 45.63 -23.01
C ASP A 145 -26.50 47.10 -22.54
N ILE A 146 -26.41 48.05 -23.47
CA ILE A 146 -26.34 49.50 -23.23
C ILE A 146 -27.57 50.06 -22.52
N ARG A 147 -28.76 49.49 -22.77
CA ARG A 147 -30.04 49.96 -22.21
C ARG A 147 -30.42 49.30 -20.88
N SER A 148 -29.61 48.39 -20.36
CA SER A 148 -29.94 47.58 -19.19
C SER A 148 -28.90 47.69 -18.09
N THR A 149 -29.34 47.51 -16.85
CA THR A 149 -28.43 47.33 -15.72
C THR A 149 -27.80 45.94 -15.75
N VAL A 150 -26.63 45.81 -15.11
CA VAL A 150 -25.97 44.51 -14.93
C VAL A 150 -26.90 43.57 -14.16
N LYS A 151 -27.28 42.45 -14.79
CA LYS A 151 -28.20 41.48 -14.17
C LYS A 151 -27.55 40.83 -12.94
N LYS A 152 -28.37 40.57 -11.91
CA LYS A 152 -27.94 39.83 -10.72
C LYS A 152 -27.38 38.46 -11.13
N SER A 153 -26.41 37.97 -10.35
CA SER A 153 -25.71 36.70 -10.61
C SER A 153 -24.84 36.67 -11.88
N LYS A 154 -24.57 37.83 -12.52
CA LYS A 154 -23.55 37.93 -13.56
C LYS A 154 -22.19 37.49 -13.00
N LYS A 155 -21.55 36.56 -13.70
CA LYS A 155 -20.27 35.95 -13.30
C LYS A 155 -19.12 36.95 -13.45
N MET A 156 -18.69 37.53 -12.33
CA MET A 156 -17.59 38.49 -12.22
C MET A 156 -16.45 37.99 -11.32
N PRO A 157 -15.25 38.60 -11.35
CA PRO A 157 -14.18 38.32 -10.39
C PRO A 157 -14.65 38.41 -8.93
N GLY A 158 -13.95 37.74 -8.02
CA GLY A 158 -14.30 37.76 -6.61
C GLY A 158 -13.64 36.67 -5.79
N HIS A 159 -13.96 36.63 -4.50
CA HIS A 159 -13.46 35.59 -3.60
C HIS A 159 -13.90 34.19 -4.04
N MET A 160 -12.95 33.25 -4.05
CA MET A 160 -13.17 31.86 -4.45
C MET A 160 -12.70 30.90 -3.36
N GLY A 161 -13.48 29.84 -3.12
CA GLY A 161 -13.22 28.87 -2.06
C GLY A 161 -13.68 29.36 -0.69
N HIS A 162 -13.28 28.67 0.38
CA HIS A 162 -13.78 28.90 1.75
C HIS A 162 -15.31 28.84 1.82
N GLN A 163 -15.92 27.96 1.04
CA GLN A 163 -17.36 27.75 0.98
C GLN A 163 -17.68 26.30 1.33
N LYS A 164 -18.80 26.11 2.04
CA LYS A 164 -19.32 24.77 2.35
C LYS A 164 -19.66 24.04 1.06
N THR A 165 -19.01 22.91 0.83
CA THR A 165 -19.17 22.08 -0.36
C THR A 165 -19.41 20.64 0.07
N THR A 166 -20.27 19.93 -0.65
CA THR A 166 -20.55 18.52 -0.42
C THR A 166 -20.13 17.73 -1.65
N MET A 167 -19.26 16.74 -1.47
CA MET A 167 -18.98 15.73 -2.49
C MET A 167 -19.83 14.51 -2.18
N GLN A 168 -20.59 14.06 -3.17
CA GLN A 168 -21.59 12.99 -3.00
C GLN A 168 -21.09 11.67 -3.58
N ASN A 169 -21.70 10.57 -3.14
CA ASN A 169 -21.49 9.22 -3.67
C ASN A 169 -20.02 8.77 -3.61
N LEU A 170 -19.32 9.11 -2.54
CA LEU A 170 -17.98 8.60 -2.27
C LEU A 170 -18.06 7.24 -1.59
N GLU A 171 -17.16 6.34 -1.94
CA GLU A 171 -17.15 4.97 -1.42
C GLU A 171 -16.21 4.86 -0.22
N ILE A 172 -16.66 4.19 0.84
CA ILE A 172 -15.79 3.80 1.95
C ILE A 172 -15.05 2.53 1.57
N VAL A 173 -13.72 2.61 1.56
CA VAL A 173 -12.84 1.48 1.22
C VAL A 173 -12.64 0.59 2.45
N ALA A 174 -12.22 1.20 3.56
CA ALA A 174 -12.03 0.50 4.82
C ALA A 174 -12.10 1.46 6.01
N PHE A 175 -12.39 0.91 7.18
CA PHE A 175 -12.22 1.56 8.47
C PHE A 175 -11.14 0.82 9.27
N ASP A 176 -10.18 1.56 9.81
CA ASP A 176 -9.17 1.03 10.72
C ASP A 176 -9.50 1.48 12.16
N ALA A 177 -9.85 0.49 13.00
CA ALA A 177 -10.23 0.71 14.39
C ALA A 177 -9.04 1.09 15.30
N ASN A 178 -7.81 0.67 14.95
CA ASN A 178 -6.63 0.94 15.78
C ASN A 178 -6.23 2.42 15.68
N LEU A 179 -6.19 2.92 14.45
CA LEU A 179 -5.84 4.30 14.16
C LEU A 179 -7.06 5.24 14.15
N ASN A 180 -8.28 4.71 14.28
CA ASN A 180 -9.55 5.44 14.17
C ASN A 180 -9.64 6.26 12.88
N VAL A 181 -9.36 5.63 11.74
CA VAL A 181 -9.32 6.29 10.43
C VAL A 181 -10.28 5.64 9.45
N LEU A 182 -10.97 6.49 8.71
CA LEU A 182 -11.86 6.11 7.62
C LEU A 182 -11.17 6.41 6.29
N LEU A 183 -11.05 5.39 5.44
CA LEU A 183 -10.50 5.51 4.10
C LEU A 183 -11.65 5.70 3.12
N ILE A 184 -11.73 6.89 2.54
CA ILE A 184 -12.78 7.27 1.59
C ILE A 184 -12.14 7.41 0.21
N LYS A 185 -12.70 6.74 -0.79
CA LYS A 185 -12.21 6.77 -2.16
C LYS A 185 -12.29 8.17 -2.77
N GLY A 186 -11.21 8.58 -3.43
CA GLY A 186 -11.10 9.85 -4.12
C GLY A 186 -10.80 11.04 -3.22
N SER A 187 -11.09 12.24 -3.72
CA SER A 187 -10.81 13.51 -3.04
C SER A 187 -12.00 14.00 -2.20
N ILE A 188 -11.71 14.69 -1.11
CA ILE A 188 -12.70 15.34 -0.23
C ILE A 188 -12.48 16.85 -0.17
N PRO A 189 -13.54 17.68 -0.02
CA PRO A 189 -13.43 19.11 0.11
C PRO A 189 -12.57 19.55 1.30
N GLY A 190 -11.77 20.59 1.07
CA GLY A 190 -11.02 21.29 2.11
C GLY A 190 -9.53 20.95 2.19
N PRO A 191 -8.75 21.79 2.89
CA PRO A 191 -7.32 21.57 3.11
C PRO A 191 -7.06 20.41 4.08
N ASN A 192 -5.81 19.96 4.18
CA ASN A 192 -5.42 19.00 5.21
C ASN A 192 -5.65 19.62 6.60
N LYS A 193 -5.97 18.76 7.59
CA LYS A 193 -6.38 19.08 8.96
C LYS A 193 -7.72 19.82 9.09
N SER A 194 -8.47 20.00 8.01
CA SER A 194 -9.82 20.56 8.10
C SER A 194 -10.82 19.53 8.62
N PHE A 195 -11.84 20.01 9.33
CA PHE A 195 -12.95 19.19 9.77
C PHE A 195 -13.92 18.93 8.61
N VAL A 196 -14.44 17.71 8.59
CA VAL A 196 -15.38 17.22 7.60
C VAL A 196 -16.52 16.49 8.29
N ILE A 197 -17.68 16.48 7.63
CA ILE A 197 -18.86 15.77 8.06
C ILE A 197 -19.10 14.69 7.02
N VAL A 198 -19.08 13.44 7.45
CA VAL A 198 -19.35 12.28 6.59
C VAL A 198 -20.76 11.80 6.94
N LYS A 199 -21.63 11.72 5.94
CA LYS A 199 -23.00 11.23 6.10
C LYS A 199 -23.26 10.12 5.13
N GLU A 200 -24.17 9.23 5.47
CA GLU A 200 -24.76 8.31 4.52
C GLU A 200 -25.26 9.07 3.29
N SER A 201 -25.02 8.51 2.10
CA SER A 201 -25.36 9.22 0.87
C SER A 201 -26.86 9.38 0.70
N ILE A 202 -27.29 10.59 0.32
CA ILE A 202 -28.70 10.88 0.04
C ILE A 202 -29.12 10.24 -1.29
N LYS A 203 -28.20 10.22 -2.27
CA LYS A 203 -28.44 9.65 -3.58
C LYS A 203 -28.07 8.17 -3.55
N LYS A 204 -29.07 7.32 -3.33
CA LYS A 204 -28.91 5.87 -3.46
C LYS A 204 -28.69 5.53 -4.94
N GLY A 205 -27.44 5.55 -5.39
CA GLY A 205 -27.09 4.91 -6.66
C GLY A 205 -27.38 3.41 -6.53
N GLN A 206 -27.92 2.77 -7.57
CA GLN A 206 -28.19 1.32 -7.63
C GLN A 206 -26.93 0.43 -7.49
N LYS A 207 -25.78 1.01 -7.16
CA LYS A 207 -24.50 0.31 -7.07
C LYS A 207 -24.35 -0.29 -5.68
N ASN A 208 -24.69 -1.56 -5.56
CA ASN A 208 -24.17 -2.40 -4.49
C ASN A 208 -22.70 -2.69 -4.82
N ASN A 209 -21.80 -1.80 -4.38
CA ASN A 209 -20.38 -2.08 -4.52
C ASN A 209 -19.99 -3.15 -3.52
N ASN A 210 -19.39 -4.24 -4.01
CA ASN A 210 -18.77 -5.22 -3.15
C ASN A 210 -17.60 -4.56 -2.39
N PRO A 211 -17.42 -4.87 -1.10
CA PRO A 211 -16.32 -4.30 -0.32
C PRO A 211 -14.99 -4.67 -0.98
N VAL A 212 -14.13 -3.66 -1.16
CA VAL A 212 -12.79 -3.87 -1.71
C VAL A 212 -11.94 -4.58 -0.68
N LYS A 213 -11.39 -5.74 -1.04
CA LYS A 213 -10.36 -6.40 -0.24
C LYS A 213 -9.01 -5.72 -0.46
N LEU A 214 -8.41 -5.27 0.63
CA LEU A 214 -7.12 -4.59 0.63
C LEU A 214 -5.98 -5.58 0.82
N VAL A 215 -4.87 -5.33 0.14
CA VAL A 215 -3.64 -6.09 0.34
C VAL A 215 -3.04 -5.73 1.70
N ASP A 216 -2.75 -6.73 2.53
CA ASP A 216 -1.87 -6.54 3.68
C ASP A 216 -0.41 -6.51 3.24
N VAL A 217 0.20 -5.33 3.34
CA VAL A 217 1.59 -5.10 2.93
C VAL A 217 2.57 -5.96 3.73
N LYS A 218 2.28 -6.21 5.02
CA LYS A 218 3.17 -7.02 5.87
C LYS A 218 3.16 -8.47 5.41
N GLU A 219 1.98 -8.99 5.10
CA GLU A 219 1.82 -10.35 4.60
C GLU A 219 2.57 -10.53 3.27
N VAL A 220 2.41 -9.58 2.34
CA VAL A 220 3.12 -9.62 1.05
C VAL A 220 4.64 -9.56 1.21
N GLN A 221 5.15 -8.75 2.14
CA GLN A 221 6.59 -8.69 2.41
C GLN A 221 7.13 -10.03 2.91
N ILE A 222 6.39 -10.70 3.80
CA ILE A 222 6.76 -12.04 4.31
C ILE A 222 6.76 -13.05 3.16
N LYS A 223 5.71 -13.06 2.32
CA LYS A 223 5.64 -13.94 1.15
C LYS A 223 6.83 -13.72 0.21
N ASN A 224 7.17 -12.47 -0.08
CA ASN A 224 8.33 -12.14 -0.93
C ASN A 224 9.65 -12.64 -0.33
N HIS A 225 9.84 -12.53 0.99
CA HIS A 225 11.03 -13.07 1.66
C HIS A 225 11.10 -14.60 1.53
N LEU A 226 9.99 -15.30 1.77
CA LEU A 226 9.91 -16.75 1.61
C LEU A 226 10.18 -17.19 0.17
N PHE A 227 9.72 -16.42 -0.83
CA PHE A 227 10.06 -16.66 -2.23
C PHE A 227 11.57 -16.57 -2.50
N GLU A 228 12.26 -15.59 -1.94
CA GLU A 228 13.72 -15.46 -2.09
C GLU A 228 14.48 -16.58 -1.38
N GLU A 229 14.02 -17.01 -0.21
CA GLU A 229 14.57 -18.19 0.48
C GLU A 229 14.36 -19.47 -0.33
N GLY A 230 13.15 -19.68 -0.84
CA GLY A 230 12.82 -20.84 -1.64
C GLY A 230 13.58 -20.94 -2.97
N LYS A 231 13.89 -19.81 -3.62
CA LYS A 231 14.74 -19.79 -4.83
C LYS A 231 16.13 -20.39 -4.57
N LYS A 232 16.71 -20.16 -3.39
CA LYS A 232 18.06 -20.70 -3.05
C LYS A 232 18.09 -22.22 -3.01
N VAL A 233 16.95 -22.83 -2.68
CA VAL A 233 16.78 -24.28 -2.52
C VAL A 233 15.96 -24.93 -3.63
N ASN A 234 15.64 -24.17 -4.68
CA ASN A 234 14.77 -24.60 -5.79
C ASN A 234 13.43 -25.20 -5.31
N ALA A 235 12.84 -24.60 -4.26
CA ALA A 235 11.51 -24.97 -3.77
C ALA A 235 10.42 -24.55 -4.78
N LYS A 236 9.40 -25.40 -4.96
CA LYS A 236 8.29 -25.14 -5.91
C LYS A 236 7.21 -24.26 -5.26
N LEU A 237 7.49 -22.97 -5.15
CA LEU A 237 6.56 -22.01 -4.55
C LEU A 237 5.64 -21.37 -5.60
N THR A 238 4.36 -21.21 -5.25
CA THR A 238 3.38 -20.48 -6.06
C THR A 238 2.75 -19.33 -5.27
N SER A 239 2.36 -18.26 -5.95
CA SER A 239 1.91 -17.00 -5.32
C SER A 239 0.61 -17.12 -4.52
N VAL A 240 -0.14 -18.21 -4.74
CA VAL A 240 -1.43 -18.48 -4.10
C VAL A 240 -1.28 -19.26 -2.80
N MET A 241 -0.09 -19.83 -2.52
CA MET A 241 0.16 -20.61 -1.31
C MET A 241 -0.03 -19.76 -0.05
N SER A 242 -0.42 -20.40 1.05
CA SER A 242 -0.39 -19.74 2.35
C SER A 242 1.05 -19.57 2.83
N ILE A 243 1.27 -18.67 3.79
CA ILE A 243 2.60 -18.46 4.39
C ILE A 243 3.12 -19.75 5.02
N ASP A 244 2.24 -20.54 5.63
CA ASP A 244 2.63 -21.76 6.34
C ASP A 244 2.97 -22.88 5.35
N ASP A 245 2.19 -23.02 4.28
CA ASP A 245 2.49 -23.98 3.20
C ASP A 245 3.84 -23.66 2.53
N MET A 246 4.14 -22.38 2.31
CA MET A 246 5.43 -21.96 1.76
C MET A 246 6.60 -22.32 2.66
N LYS A 247 6.46 -22.12 3.99
CA LYS A 247 7.50 -22.51 4.95
C LYS A 247 7.74 -24.02 4.94
N MET A 248 6.67 -24.81 4.93
CA MET A 248 6.77 -26.27 4.87
C MET A 248 7.47 -26.75 3.60
N GLU A 249 7.14 -26.19 2.44
CA GLU A 249 7.76 -26.56 1.16
C GLU A 249 9.26 -26.20 1.13
N ILE A 250 9.63 -25.03 1.69
CA ILE A 250 11.03 -24.62 1.82
C ILE A 250 11.79 -25.56 2.76
N GLU A 251 11.17 -25.98 3.87
CA GLU A 251 11.75 -26.94 4.81
C GLU A 251 11.99 -28.31 4.14
N GLN A 252 11.03 -28.80 3.36
CA GLN A 252 11.21 -30.05 2.61
C GLN A 252 12.32 -29.93 1.54
N ALA A 253 12.35 -28.82 0.81
CA ALA A 253 13.37 -28.56 -0.22
C ALA A 253 14.77 -28.41 0.39
N THR A 254 14.90 -27.73 1.54
CA THR A 254 16.18 -27.63 2.27
C THR A 254 16.69 -28.97 2.74
N ILE A 255 15.83 -29.83 3.30
CA ILE A 255 16.21 -31.19 3.70
C ILE A 255 16.71 -31.98 2.49
N LYS A 256 15.97 -31.92 1.38
CA LYS A 256 16.36 -32.60 0.13
C LYS A 256 17.71 -32.10 -0.39
N HIS A 257 17.89 -30.77 -0.47
CA HIS A 257 19.14 -30.17 -0.92
C HIS A 257 20.34 -30.54 -0.04
N GLN A 258 20.15 -30.59 1.29
CA GLN A 258 21.20 -31.05 2.21
C GLN A 258 21.57 -32.52 2.01
N ASN A 259 20.59 -33.37 1.71
CA ASN A 259 20.83 -34.78 1.41
C ASN A 259 21.58 -34.95 0.08
N ASP A 260 21.15 -34.24 -0.97
CA ASP A 260 21.82 -34.25 -2.28
C ASP A 260 23.29 -33.78 -2.16
N LEU A 261 23.55 -32.73 -1.37
CA LEU A 261 24.91 -32.26 -1.07
C LEU A 261 25.77 -33.31 -0.34
N LYS A 262 25.19 -34.05 0.61
CA LYS A 262 25.89 -35.13 1.32
C LYS A 262 26.21 -36.28 0.37
N GLU A 263 25.28 -36.65 -0.50
CA GLU A 263 25.51 -37.69 -1.52
C GLU A 263 26.57 -37.27 -2.54
N HIS A 264 26.50 -36.04 -3.05
CA HIS A 264 27.51 -35.52 -3.98
C HIS A 264 28.90 -35.51 -3.35
N LYS A 265 29.04 -35.11 -2.07
CA LYS A 265 30.32 -35.17 -1.34
C LYS A 265 30.84 -36.62 -1.21
N LYS A 266 29.96 -37.58 -0.92
CA LYS A 266 30.34 -39.01 -0.86
C LYS A 266 30.83 -39.52 -2.22
N LEU A 267 30.11 -39.21 -3.30
CA LEU A 267 30.49 -39.58 -4.67
C LEU A 267 31.82 -38.96 -5.07
N LEU A 268 32.05 -37.69 -4.73
CA LEU A 268 33.31 -37.00 -5.02
C LEU A 268 34.49 -37.66 -4.30
N ALA A 269 34.32 -37.98 -3.01
CA ALA A 269 35.33 -38.72 -2.24
C ALA A 269 35.59 -40.13 -2.79
N GLN A 270 34.57 -40.81 -3.30
CA GLN A 270 34.71 -42.13 -3.94
C GLN A 270 35.44 -42.01 -5.29
N ALA A 271 35.12 -40.99 -6.08
CA ALA A 271 35.80 -40.69 -7.33
C ALA A 271 37.29 -40.35 -7.12
N ASP A 272 37.61 -39.58 -6.07
CA ASP A 272 38.99 -39.26 -5.71
C ASP A 272 39.76 -40.50 -5.27
N LYS A 273 39.15 -41.40 -4.48
CA LYS A 273 39.75 -42.70 -4.14
C LYS A 273 40.02 -43.55 -5.39
N LEU A 274 39.07 -43.61 -6.33
CA LEU A 274 39.23 -44.34 -7.60
C LEU A 274 40.37 -43.74 -8.46
N LYS A 275 40.47 -42.41 -8.55
CA LYS A 275 41.58 -41.74 -9.24
C LYS A 275 42.93 -42.09 -8.61
N ILE A 276 43.03 -42.04 -7.28
CA ILE A 276 44.25 -42.40 -6.55
C ILE A 276 44.63 -43.87 -6.81
N ASN A 277 43.67 -44.78 -6.74
CA ASN A 277 43.92 -46.22 -6.97
C ASN A 277 44.37 -46.49 -8.42
N LYS A 278 43.73 -45.85 -9.41
CA LYS A 278 44.13 -45.96 -10.82
C LYS A 278 45.52 -45.37 -11.09
N ALA A 279 45.88 -44.27 -10.42
CA ALA A 279 47.22 -43.71 -10.51
C ALA A 279 48.29 -44.65 -9.90
N LYS A 280 47.97 -45.33 -8.79
CA LYS A 280 48.85 -46.33 -8.19
C LYS A 280 49.05 -47.56 -9.09
N SER A 281 47.98 -48.09 -9.69
CA SER A 281 48.08 -49.26 -10.57
C SER A 281 48.91 -48.96 -11.83
N LEU A 282 48.75 -47.77 -12.42
CA LEU A 282 49.57 -47.34 -13.56
C LEU A 282 51.05 -47.17 -13.18
N LYS A 283 51.36 -46.67 -11.99
CA LYS A 283 52.76 -46.58 -11.50
C LYS A 283 53.40 -47.96 -11.33
N MET A 284 52.67 -48.93 -10.77
CA MET A 284 53.13 -50.31 -10.62
C MET A 284 53.40 -50.97 -11.98
N SER A 285 52.45 -50.85 -12.92
CA SER A 285 52.62 -51.35 -14.30
C SER A 285 53.83 -50.73 -15.02
N ASN A 286 54.06 -49.42 -14.84
CA ASN A 286 55.24 -48.76 -15.38
C ASN A 286 56.55 -49.23 -14.73
N GLN A 287 56.53 -49.62 -13.44
CA GLN A 287 57.69 -50.22 -12.77
C GLN A 287 57.96 -51.64 -13.29
N GLU A 288 56.92 -52.44 -13.47
CA GLU A 288 57.04 -53.80 -14.04
C GLU A 288 57.66 -53.75 -15.45
N LEU A 289 57.16 -52.85 -16.31
CA LEU A 289 57.72 -52.64 -17.65
C LEU A 289 59.20 -52.23 -17.62
N LYS A 290 59.63 -51.41 -16.65
CA LYS A 290 61.05 -51.03 -16.50
C LYS A 290 61.94 -52.22 -16.15
N VAL A 291 61.51 -53.06 -15.22
CA VAL A 291 62.25 -54.28 -14.84
C VAL A 291 62.38 -55.24 -16.02
N GLU A 292 61.33 -55.33 -16.85
CA GLU A 292 61.33 -56.19 -18.03
C GLU A 292 62.25 -55.66 -19.13
N ILE A 293 62.29 -54.33 -19.33
CA ILE A 293 63.26 -53.67 -20.21
C ILE A 293 64.70 -53.94 -19.73
N GLU A 294 65.00 -53.78 -18.45
CA GLU A 294 66.35 -54.08 -17.90
C GLU A 294 66.76 -55.55 -18.11
N LYS A 295 65.83 -56.50 -17.99
CA LYS A 295 66.11 -57.92 -18.29
C LYS A 295 66.42 -58.14 -19.78
N ILE A 296 65.69 -57.48 -20.67
CA ILE A 296 65.94 -57.54 -22.12
C ILE A 296 67.32 -56.93 -22.44
N GLU A 297 67.66 -55.78 -21.85
CA GLU A 297 68.97 -55.15 -22.01
C GLU A 297 70.11 -56.04 -21.49
N ALA A 298 69.93 -56.69 -20.34
CA ALA A 298 70.91 -57.65 -19.81
C ALA A 298 71.09 -58.87 -20.72
N LEU A 299 70.00 -59.37 -21.32
CA LEU A 299 70.06 -60.44 -22.31
C LEU A 299 70.80 -60.01 -23.57
N ILE A 300 70.54 -58.80 -24.07
CA ILE A 300 71.27 -58.22 -25.22
C ILE A 300 72.77 -58.15 -24.90
N LYS A 301 73.15 -57.62 -23.73
CA LYS A 301 74.55 -57.57 -23.28
C LYS A 301 75.20 -58.95 -23.20
N SER A 302 74.51 -59.93 -22.62
CA SER A 302 75.02 -61.30 -22.55
C SER A 302 75.18 -61.96 -23.93
N ARG A 303 74.38 -61.53 -24.91
CA ARG A 303 74.45 -62.00 -26.30
C ARG A 303 75.60 -61.35 -27.04
N GLU A 304 75.80 -60.04 -26.84
CA GLU A 304 76.97 -59.30 -27.33
C GLU A 304 78.28 -59.86 -26.75
N GLU A 305 78.31 -60.20 -25.46
CA GLU A 305 79.47 -60.84 -24.80
C GLU A 305 79.74 -62.25 -25.36
N LYS A 306 78.69 -63.05 -25.63
CA LYS A 306 78.83 -64.35 -26.31
C LYS A 306 79.29 -64.22 -27.76
N ASP A 307 78.82 -63.22 -28.48
CA ASP A 307 79.25 -62.95 -29.85
C ASP A 307 80.70 -62.42 -29.90
N GLN A 308 81.15 -61.70 -28.87
CA GLN A 308 82.56 -61.32 -28.70
C GLN A 308 83.46 -62.53 -28.37
N LEU A 309 83.01 -63.48 -27.54
CA LEU A 309 83.74 -64.72 -27.25
C LEU A 309 83.87 -65.64 -28.48
N LYS A 310 82.84 -65.70 -29.32
CA LYS A 310 82.91 -66.45 -30.60
C LYS A 310 83.91 -65.84 -31.57
N LYS A 311 84.00 -64.51 -31.63
CA LYS A 311 84.98 -63.81 -32.47
C LYS A 311 86.43 -63.98 -31.99
N THR A 312 86.66 -64.21 -30.70
CA THR A 312 88.01 -64.51 -30.18
C THR A 312 88.37 -66.00 -30.28
N GLU A 313 87.41 -66.91 -30.34
CA GLU A 313 87.63 -68.34 -30.62
C GLU A 313 87.88 -68.62 -32.12
N GLU A 314 87.32 -67.84 -33.04
CA GLU A 314 87.63 -67.91 -34.49
C GLU A 314 89.00 -67.30 -34.87
N GLN A 315 89.74 -66.71 -33.91
CA GLN A 315 91.07 -66.11 -34.11
C GLN A 315 92.24 -66.94 -33.54
N LYS A 316 92.00 -68.19 -33.11
CA LYS A 316 93.03 -69.18 -32.75
C LYS A 316 93.07 -70.32 -33.76
#